data_AF-A0A1I7W7J0-F1
#
_entry.id   AF-A0A1I7W7J0-F1
#
_cell.length_a   1.000
_cell.length_b   1.000
_cell.length_c   1.000
_cell.angle_alpha   90.00
_cell.angle_beta   90.00
_cell.angle_gamma   90.00
#
_symmetry.space_group_name_H-M   'P 1'
#
loop_
_entity.id
_entity.type
_entity.pdbx_description
1 polymer ?
#
loop_
_entity_poly.entity_id
_entity_poly.type
_entity_poly.pdbx_seq_one_letter_code
_entity_poly.pdbx_strand_id
1 'polypeptide(L)' 'MDWPSRSPDLNPMGNLWIILVRRIYADNRQFETVKDLQSAISKTWSEVDNSVIKNLMNSMSERIFQIINKSGSCTDY' A
#
# COMPACT_ATOMS: atom_id res chain seq x y z
N MET A 1 -1.18 -14.84 -14.23
CA MET A 1 -1.94 -13.62 -13.90
C MET A 1 -1.37 -12.52 -14.77
N ASP A 2 -2.09 -12.13 -15.82
CA ASP A 2 -1.68 -11.02 -16.68
C ASP A 2 -2.12 -9.71 -16.05
N TRP A 3 -1.16 -8.88 -15.66
CA TRP A 3 -1.43 -7.55 -15.14
C TRP A 3 -1.69 -6.59 -16.29
N PRO A 4 -2.81 -5.84 -16.31
CA PRO A 4 -3.04 -4.88 -17.37
C PRO A 4 -1.98 -3.77 -17.33
N SER A 5 -1.38 -3.49 -18.48
CA SER A 5 -0.43 -2.37 -18.64
C SER A 5 -1.12 -1.05 -18.30
N ARG A 6 -0.41 -0.15 -17.59
CA ARG A 6 -0.88 1.19 -17.13
C ARG A 6 -1.94 1.19 -16.01
N SER A 7 -1.96 0.19 -15.14
CA SER A 7 -2.76 0.20 -13.90
C SER A 7 -1.89 0.28 -12.64
N PRO A 8 -1.21 1.41 -12.37
CA PRO A 8 -0.47 1.60 -11.11
C PRO A 8 -1.40 1.55 -9.88
N ASP A 9 -2.67 1.89 -10.09
CA ASP A 9 -3.75 1.89 -9.10
C ASP A 9 -4.06 0.49 -8.57
N LEU A 10 -3.57 -0.53 -9.27
CA LEU A 10 -3.73 -1.92 -8.91
C LEU A 10 -2.58 -2.47 -8.06
N ASN A 11 -1.51 -1.73 -7.75
CA ASN A 11 -0.40 -2.32 -6.97
C ASN A 11 -0.66 -2.28 -5.44
N PRO A 12 -0.99 -3.39 -4.76
CA PRO A 12 -1.22 -3.42 -3.31
C PRO A 12 0.02 -2.99 -2.51
N MET A 13 1.21 -3.18 -3.07
CA MET A 13 2.47 -2.78 -2.43
C MET A 13 2.60 -1.25 -2.33
N GLY A 14 2.03 -0.49 -3.26
CA GLY A 14 2.04 0.97 -3.21
C GLY A 14 1.24 1.51 -2.02
N ASN A 15 0.03 0.99 -1.81
CA ASN A 15 -0.82 1.38 -0.68
C ASN A 15 -0.21 0.98 0.66
N LEU A 16 0.40 -0.21 0.72
CA LEU A 16 1.13 -0.67 1.91
C LEU A 16 2.32 0.24 2.23
N TRP A 17 3.06 0.66 1.21
CA TRP A 17 4.19 1.58 1.37
C TRP A 17 3.75 2.93 1.96
N ILE A 18 2.62 3.48 1.49
CA ILE A 18 2.06 4.73 2.04
C ILE A 18 1.73 4.57 3.54
N ILE A 19 1.14 3.44 3.94
CA ILE A 19 0.82 3.17 5.36
C ILE A 19 2.09 3.09 6.21
N LEU A 20 3.11 2.38 5.72
CA LEU A 20 4.40 2.25 6.41
C LEU A 20 5.08 3.60 6.56
N VAL A 21 5.20 4.37 5.48
CA VAL A 21 5.84 5.69 5.50
C VAL A 21 5.14 6.63 6.47
N ARG A 22 3.79 6.64 6.49
CA ARG A 22 3.00 7.44 7.44
C ARG A 22 3.28 7.07 8.90
N ARG A 23 3.45 5.78 9.21
CA ARG A 23 3.77 5.31 10.56
C ARG A 23 5.22 5.61 10.95
N ILE A 24 6.17 5.37 10.04
CA ILE A 24 7.61 5.58 10.27
C ILE A 24 7.93 7.05 10.56
N TYR A 25 7.30 7.96 9.82
CA TYR A 25 7.49 9.42 9.94
C TYR A 25 6.37 10.11 10.73
N ALA A 26 5.58 9.35 11.50
CA ALA A 26 4.60 9.93 12.41
C ALA A 26 5.27 10.91 13.39
N ASP A 27 4.53 11.92 13.83
CA ASP A 27 5.00 12.93 14.79
C ASP A 27 6.24 13.71 14.32
N ASN A 28 6.40 13.87 12.99
CA ASN A 28 7.56 14.49 12.36
C ASN A 28 8.90 13.83 12.71
N ARG A 29 8.90 12.54 13.05
CA ARG A 29 10.11 11.80 13.38
C ARG A 29 11.10 11.85 12.22
N GLN A 30 12.36 12.16 12.53
CA GLN A 30 13.47 12.15 11.59
C GLN A 30 14.48 11.06 11.98
N PHE A 31 15.29 10.63 11.02
CA PHE A 31 16.34 9.63 11.22
C PHE A 31 17.68 10.21 10.75
N GLU A 32 18.67 10.22 11.64
CA GLU A 32 20.00 10.76 11.34
C GLU A 32 20.87 9.76 10.58
N THR A 33 20.62 8.45 10.77
CA THR A 33 21.37 7.39 10.11
C THR A 33 20.47 6.43 9.33
N VAL A 34 21.04 5.85 8.28
CA VAL A 34 20.39 4.78 7.50
C VAL A 34 20.05 3.58 8.38
N LYS A 35 20.87 3.28 9.40
CA LYS A 35 20.63 2.17 10.33
C LYS A 35 19.37 2.40 11.18
N ASP A 36 19.17 3.64 11.65
CA ASP A 36 17.99 3.98 12.45
C ASP A 36 16.72 3.88 11.61
N LEU A 37 16.78 4.34 10.36
CA LEU A 37 15.67 4.20 9.42
C LEU A 37 15.36 2.73 9.12
N GLN A 38 16.38 1.90 8.88
CA GLN A 38 16.21 0.45 8.65
C GLN A 38 15.59 -0.25 9.85
N SER A 39 16.01 0.12 11.07
CA SER A 39 15.43 -0.41 12.31
C SER A 39 13.96 -0.01 12.46
N ALA A 40 13.63 1.26 12.19
CA ALA A 40 12.26 1.75 12.25
C ALA A 40 11.35 1.09 11.19
N ILE A 41 11.85 0.87 9.97
CA ILE A 41 11.13 0.13 8.93
C ILE A 41 10.84 -1.29 9.42
N SER A 42 11.85 -2.00 9.92
CA SER A 42 11.71 -3.40 10.40
C SER A 42 10.73 -3.52 11.55
N LYS A 43 10.82 -2.59 12.52
CA LYS A 43 9.89 -2.53 13.65
C LYS A 43 8.46 -2.26 13.18
N THR A 44 8.27 -1.22 12.38
CA THR A 44 6.93 -0.85 11.88
C THR A 44 6.33 -2.00 11.09
N TRP A 45 7.13 -2.68 10.25
CA TRP A 45 6.70 -3.86 9.51
C TRP A 45 6.22 -5.00 10.41
N SER A 46 6.94 -5.28 11.49
CA SER A 46 6.54 -6.32 12.47
C SER A 46 5.26 -5.98 13.24
N GLU A 47 4.91 -4.69 13.33
CA GLU A 47 3.70 -4.18 13.98
C GLU A 47 2.51 -4.03 13.00
N VAL A 48 2.69 -4.30 11.70
CA VAL A 48 1.56 -4.32 10.75
C VAL A 48 0.79 -5.60 10.95
N ASP A 49 -0.44 -5.47 11.44
CA ASP A 49 -1.35 -6.60 11.56
C ASP A 49 -1.67 -7.21 10.20
N ASN A 50 -1.76 -8.55 10.17
CA ASN A 50 -2.20 -9.30 9.00
C ASN A 50 -3.60 -8.87 8.50
N SER A 51 -4.44 -8.31 9.37
CA SER A 51 -5.74 -7.74 8.99
C SER A 51 -5.60 -6.53 8.07
N VAL A 52 -4.60 -5.68 8.27
CA VAL A 52 -4.30 -4.52 7.41
C VAL A 52 -3.92 -5.01 6.01
N ILE A 53 -3.07 -6.04 5.93
CA ILE A 53 -2.64 -6.65 4.68
C ILE A 53 -3.84 -7.29 3.95
N LYS A 54 -4.69 -8.03 4.67
CA LYS A 54 -5.91 -8.63 4.09
C LYS A 54 -6.89 -7.58 3.59
N ASN A 55 -7.12 -6.51 4.35
CA ASN A 55 -8.01 -5.42 3.96
C ASN A 55 -7.50 -4.68 2.71
N LEU A 56 -6.18 -4.46 2.62
CA LEU A 56 -5.54 -3.95 1.42
C LEU A 56 -5.84 -4.87 0.23
N MET A 57 -5.56 -6.17 0.33
CA MET A 57 -5.82 -7.13 -0.75
C MET A 57 -7.30 -7.19 -1.17
N ASN A 58 -8.23 -7.09 -0.21
CA ASN A 58 -9.66 -7.08 -0.47
C ASN A 58 -10.08 -5.80 -1.21
N SER A 59 -9.63 -4.62 -0.77
CA SER A 59 -9.95 -3.35 -1.45
C SER A 59 -9.45 -3.31 -2.90
N MET A 60 -8.33 -3.98 -3.18
CA MET A 60 -7.77 -4.10 -4.52
C MET A 60 -8.61 -5.05 -5.37
N SER A 61 -9.04 -6.18 -4.80
CA SER A 61 -9.93 -7.13 -5.47
C SER A 61 -11.27 -6.48 -5.82
N GLU A 62 -11.83 -5.66 -4.93
CA GLU A 62 -13.04 -4.88 -5.18
C GLU A 62 -12.83 -3.85 -6.29
N ARG A 63 -11.70 -3.14 -6.32
CA ARG A 63 -11.36 -2.20 -7.41
C ARG A 63 -11.21 -2.89 -8.75
N ILE A 64 -10.52 -4.04 -8.79
CA ILE A 64 -10.41 -4.88 -10.01
C ILE A 64 -11.81 -5.28 -10.49
N PHE A 65 -12.67 -5.74 -9.58
CA PHE A 65 -14.04 -6.12 -9.91
C PHE A 65 -14.86 -4.92 -10.45
N GLN A 66 -14.70 -3.74 -9.86
CA GLN A 66 -15.34 -2.51 -10.35
C GLN A 66 -14.84 -2.11 -11.75
N ILE A 67 -13.53 -2.21 -12.02
CA ILE A 67 -12.95 -1.91 -13.35
C ILE A 67 -13.48 -2.88 -14.42
N ILE A 68 -13.57 -4.17 -14.08
CA ILE A 68 -14.13 -5.20 -14.96
C ILE A 68 -15.61 -4.91 -15.24
N ASN A 69 -16.41 -4.63 -14.21
CA ASN A 69 -17.83 -4.27 -14.38
C ASN A 69 -18.04 -2.95 -15.15
N LYS A 70 -17.11 -2.00 -15.02
CA LYS A 70 -17.14 -0.71 -15.75
C LYS A 70 -16.60 -0.78 -17.18
N SER A 71 -16.22 -1.97 -17.67
CA SER A 71 -15.69 -2.16 -19.03
C SER A 71 -14.54 -1.20 -19.39
N GLY A 72 -13.68 -0.87 -18.41
CA GLY A 72 -12.52 0.01 -18.62
C GLY A 72 -12.79 1.53 -18.57
N SER A 73 -13.99 1.99 -18.17
CA SER A 73 -14.21 3.42 -17.92
C SER A 73 -13.63 3.87 -16.56
N CYS A 74 -13.10 5.09 -16.54
CA CYS A 74 -12.33 5.67 -15.43
C CYS A 74 -13.11 5.64 -14.10
N THR A 75 -12.44 5.26 -13.03
CA THR A 75 -12.96 5.45 -11.66
C THR A 75 -12.69 6.90 -11.25
N ASP A 76 -13.75 7.67 -10.98
CA ASP A 76 -13.65 9.03 -10.46
C ASP A 76 -12.83 9.03 -9.16
N TYR A 77 -11.86 9.94 -9.13
CA TYR A 77 -11.01 10.28 -7.99
C TYR A 77 -11.46 11.62 -7.40
#